data_AF-A0A350J5U4-F1
#
_entry.id   AF-A0A350J5U4-F1
#
_cell.length_a   1.000
_cell.length_b   1.000
_cell.length_c   1.000
_cell.angle_alpha   90.00
_cell.angle_beta   90.00
_cell.angle_gamma   90.00
#
_symmetry.space_group_name_H-M   'P 1'
#
loop_
_entity.id
_entity.type
_entity.pdbx_description
1 polymer ?
#
loop_
_entity_poly.entity_id
_entity_poly.type
_entity_poly.pdbx_seq_one_letter_code
_entity_poly.pdbx_strand_id
1 'polypeptide(L)'
;MAVKDWFKDYFKETGDINKRRLKKLVLSAPFWILSAAVILIAAGCIRYAVLTGNRSDTRMASVWSQGSQVAYRHVVVYAKGSRAEGDRSPFGYIDQDVSLGRTEILSIRTALQNVVDSQDKAKKNKGLSDNGRPVGWEDCFSSFLNADVSTVSSDANAMIGTTEAQIVAVDGNFKAFHPFEYLSGGFLPEVIVDQDQIVLNDVLAWRFFNSYDVVGTRVSIFGHEFVISGVVRESSDSISKTSGTDSPRAYIYFSALEKYYVPADQSDTGDLESVESVESDAAVIAPELGACCYEAMLPELVNNVSVTDVKTALPNYNAADPKLYVMTPTGSLNVYKVWKYMVPIGATDKMIDGFEFPYWGKALQLTIRHLFVDIILVAAGLVLLFIGIVTAVLRGKKFAKNNIVDPPAKTEEGDEGPN
;
A
#
# COMPACT_ATOMS: atom_id res chain seq x y z
N MET A 1 66.76 -36.67 -3.22
CA MET A 1 65.56 -37.27 -3.86
C MET A 1 64.36 -37.33 -2.90
N ALA A 2 64.53 -37.74 -1.65
CA ALA A 2 63.44 -37.96 -0.68
C ALA A 2 62.45 -36.79 -0.42
N VAL A 3 62.91 -35.53 -0.40
CA VAL A 3 62.03 -34.38 -0.10
C VAL A 3 61.06 -34.06 -1.24
N LYS A 4 61.48 -34.29 -2.48
CA LYS A 4 60.66 -33.99 -3.68
C LYS A 4 59.55 -35.03 -3.86
N ASP A 5 59.82 -36.29 -3.50
CA ASP A 5 58.84 -37.37 -3.52
C ASP A 5 57.83 -37.23 -2.37
N TRP A 6 58.26 -36.81 -1.18
CA TRP A 6 57.36 -36.51 -0.06
C TRP A 6 56.36 -35.38 -0.37
N PHE A 7 56.82 -34.27 -0.96
CA PHE A 7 55.93 -33.19 -1.37
C PHE A 7 54.94 -33.65 -2.46
N LYS A 8 55.38 -34.48 -3.39
CA LYS A 8 54.54 -35.00 -4.48
C LYS A 8 53.45 -35.93 -3.94
N ASP A 9 53.78 -36.80 -2.99
CA ASP A 9 52.82 -37.68 -2.34
C ASP A 9 51.86 -36.91 -1.42
N TYR A 10 52.33 -35.92 -0.67
CA TYR A 10 51.47 -35.05 0.14
C TYR A 10 50.41 -34.30 -0.70
N PHE A 11 50.81 -33.71 -1.83
CA PHE A 11 49.85 -33.04 -2.73
C PHE A 11 48.89 -34.03 -3.41
N LYS A 12 49.34 -35.25 -3.68
CA LYS A 12 48.51 -36.32 -4.27
C LYS A 12 47.47 -36.84 -3.27
N GLU A 13 47.87 -37.07 -2.02
CA GLU A 13 46.97 -37.43 -0.92
C GLU A 13 45.97 -36.31 -0.61
N THR A 14 46.44 -35.06 -0.51
CA THR A 14 45.58 -33.90 -0.24
C THR A 14 44.57 -33.68 -1.39
N GLY A 15 45.02 -33.87 -2.63
CA GLY A 15 44.17 -33.83 -3.83
C GLY A 15 43.14 -34.97 -3.87
N ASP A 16 43.50 -36.19 -3.46
CA ASP A 16 42.59 -37.33 -3.42
C ASP A 16 41.60 -37.26 -2.25
N ILE A 17 42.00 -36.70 -1.10
CA ILE A 17 41.09 -36.38 0.01
C ILE A 17 40.07 -35.32 -0.42
N ASN A 18 40.52 -34.26 -1.10
CA ASN A 18 39.62 -33.22 -1.64
C ASN A 18 38.71 -33.78 -2.73
N LYS A 19 39.19 -34.66 -3.62
CA LYS A 19 38.35 -35.37 -4.59
C LYS A 19 37.32 -36.28 -3.91
N ARG A 20 37.67 -36.99 -2.84
CA ARG A 20 36.72 -37.84 -2.08
C ARG A 20 35.68 -37.00 -1.34
N ARG A 21 36.06 -35.86 -0.75
CA ARG A 21 35.14 -34.89 -0.11
C ARG A 21 34.23 -34.24 -1.15
N LEU A 22 34.77 -33.82 -2.29
CA LEU A 22 34.01 -33.28 -3.42
C LEU A 22 33.05 -34.34 -3.99
N LYS A 23 33.48 -35.60 -4.13
CA LYS A 23 32.65 -36.71 -4.60
C LYS A 23 31.51 -37.03 -3.62
N LYS A 24 31.76 -36.97 -2.30
CA LYS A 24 30.71 -37.06 -1.27
C LYS A 24 29.73 -35.87 -1.32
N LEU A 25 30.24 -34.66 -1.52
CA LEU A 25 29.43 -33.44 -1.64
C LEU A 25 28.54 -33.47 -2.91
N VAL A 26 29.11 -33.89 -4.05
CA VAL A 26 28.38 -34.11 -5.32
C VAL A 26 27.40 -35.29 -5.20
N LEU A 27 27.71 -36.31 -4.39
CA LEU A 27 26.74 -37.38 -4.06
C LEU A 27 25.58 -36.86 -3.21
N SER A 28 25.81 -35.88 -2.33
CA SER A 28 24.76 -35.21 -1.55
C SER A 28 23.99 -34.11 -2.30
N ALA A 29 24.32 -33.82 -3.56
CA ALA A 29 23.71 -32.73 -4.32
C ALA A 29 22.16 -32.72 -4.36
N PRO A 30 21.45 -33.87 -4.54
CA PRO A 30 19.98 -33.89 -4.50
C PRO A 30 19.44 -33.49 -3.13
N PHE A 31 20.13 -33.86 -2.04
CA PHE A 31 19.74 -33.45 -0.69
C PHE A 31 19.88 -31.94 -0.50
N TRP A 32 20.98 -31.33 -0.96
CA TRP A 32 21.16 -29.87 -0.87
C TRP A 32 20.17 -29.09 -1.75
N ILE A 33 19.85 -29.60 -2.95
CA ILE A 33 18.85 -29.00 -3.83
C ILE A 33 17.46 -29.06 -3.20
N LEU A 34 17.07 -30.22 -2.64
CA LEU A 34 15.78 -30.37 -1.96
C LEU A 34 15.70 -29.50 -0.70
N SER A 35 16.76 -29.44 0.10
CA SER A 35 16.83 -28.57 1.27
C SER A 35 16.71 -27.09 0.89
N ALA A 36 17.43 -26.64 -0.13
CA ALA A 36 17.33 -25.27 -0.63
C ALA A 36 15.92 -24.95 -1.17
N ALA A 37 15.30 -25.90 -1.87
CA ALA A 37 13.93 -25.77 -2.35
C ALA A 37 12.93 -25.55 -1.21
N VAL A 38 13.00 -26.37 -0.16
CA VAL A 38 12.14 -26.25 1.02
C VAL A 38 12.34 -24.92 1.73
N ILE A 39 13.59 -24.47 1.88
CA ILE A 39 13.91 -23.17 2.51
C ILE A 39 13.30 -22.02 1.71
N LEU A 40 13.42 -22.02 0.38
CA LEU A 40 12.87 -20.96 -0.48
C LEU A 40 11.34 -20.91 -0.42
N ILE A 41 10.67 -22.07 -0.50
CA ILE A 41 9.21 -22.16 -0.39
C ILE A 41 8.76 -21.66 0.99
N ALA A 42 9.40 -22.15 2.06
CA ALA A 42 9.05 -21.75 3.42
C ALA A 42 9.24 -20.24 3.64
N ALA A 43 10.39 -19.69 3.25
CA ALA A 43 10.69 -18.27 3.39
C ALA A 43 9.68 -17.41 2.60
N GLY A 44 9.37 -17.78 1.35
CA GLY A 44 8.40 -17.06 0.53
C GLY A 44 6.98 -17.13 1.09
N CYS A 45 6.52 -18.31 1.55
CA CYS A 45 5.20 -18.45 2.16
C CYS A 45 5.08 -17.69 3.48
N ILE A 46 6.10 -17.75 4.35
CA ILE A 46 6.10 -17.01 5.62
C ILE A 46 6.07 -15.51 5.36
N ARG A 47 6.95 -15.00 4.49
CA ARG A 47 6.99 -13.57 4.18
C ARG A 47 5.70 -13.08 3.53
N TYR A 48 5.13 -13.87 2.61
CA TYR A 48 3.81 -13.60 2.02
C TYR A 48 2.71 -13.49 3.09
N ALA A 49 2.65 -14.44 4.04
CA ALA A 49 1.66 -14.44 5.10
C ALA A 49 1.81 -13.22 6.04
N VAL A 50 3.04 -12.85 6.40
CA VAL A 50 3.31 -11.67 7.24
C VAL A 50 2.91 -10.38 6.52
N LEU A 51 3.34 -10.20 5.27
CA LEU A 51 3.04 -8.99 4.50
C LEU A 51 1.54 -8.80 4.26
N THR A 52 0.82 -9.88 3.92
CA THR A 52 -0.64 -9.83 3.75
C THR A 52 -1.39 -9.69 5.07
N GLY A 53 -0.82 -10.18 6.18
CA GLY A 53 -1.34 -10.04 7.54
C GLY A 53 -1.33 -8.60 8.04
N ASN A 54 -0.27 -7.87 7.74
CA ASN A 54 -0.04 -6.52 8.25
C ASN A 54 -0.82 -5.41 7.50
N ARG A 55 -1.53 -5.74 6.43
CA ARG A 55 -2.30 -4.78 5.61
C ARG A 55 -3.79 -4.78 5.97
N SER A 56 -4.13 -4.17 7.09
CA SER A 56 -5.51 -4.01 7.57
C SER A 56 -6.38 -3.17 6.63
N ASP A 57 -5.81 -2.15 5.99
CA ASP A 57 -6.43 -1.29 4.98
C ASP A 57 -7.06 -2.08 3.81
N THR A 58 -6.41 -3.14 3.35
CA THR A 58 -6.92 -3.99 2.26
C THR A 58 -8.12 -4.86 2.67
N ARG A 59 -8.38 -4.95 3.99
CA ARG A 59 -9.43 -5.76 4.61
C ARG A 59 -10.61 -4.92 5.10
N MET A 60 -10.60 -3.60 4.92
CA MET A 60 -11.71 -2.75 5.39
C MET A 60 -13.05 -3.16 4.79
N ALA A 61 -13.09 -3.56 3.51
CA ALA A 61 -14.31 -4.08 2.91
C ALA A 61 -14.86 -5.34 3.61
N SER A 62 -14.00 -6.23 4.12
CA SER A 62 -14.47 -7.39 4.88
C SER A 62 -14.95 -7.01 6.27
N VAL A 63 -14.35 -6.00 6.91
CA VAL A 63 -14.83 -5.41 8.18
C VAL A 63 -16.23 -4.83 8.01
N TRP A 64 -16.46 -4.06 6.94
CA TRP A 64 -17.76 -3.50 6.57
C TRP A 64 -18.83 -4.55 6.29
N SER A 65 -18.42 -5.70 5.75
CA SER A 65 -19.33 -6.81 5.47
C SER A 65 -19.66 -7.64 6.73
N GLN A 66 -19.01 -7.40 7.87
CA GLN A 66 -19.26 -8.18 9.09
C GLN A 66 -20.68 -7.93 9.61
N GLY A 67 -21.44 -9.01 9.80
CA GLY A 67 -22.82 -8.91 10.27
C GLY A 67 -23.83 -8.44 9.21
N SER A 68 -23.40 -8.21 7.97
CA SER A 68 -24.26 -7.89 6.83
C SER A 68 -24.42 -9.10 5.90
N GLN A 69 -25.55 -9.17 5.20
CA GLN A 69 -25.77 -10.11 4.09
C GLN A 69 -25.20 -9.58 2.76
N VAL A 70 -24.73 -8.33 2.76
CA VAL A 70 -24.20 -7.65 1.58
C VAL A 70 -22.67 -7.57 1.72
N ALA A 71 -21.96 -8.07 0.71
CA ALA A 71 -20.52 -7.87 0.61
C ALA A 71 -20.22 -6.45 0.15
N TYR A 72 -19.10 -5.90 0.58
CA TYR A 72 -18.62 -4.58 0.15
C TYR A 72 -17.35 -4.68 -0.70
N ARG A 73 -17.13 -3.67 -1.52
CA ARG A 73 -15.92 -3.46 -2.31
C ARG A 73 -15.35 -2.09 -2.03
N HIS A 74 -14.09 -2.05 -1.62
CA HIS A 74 -13.32 -0.82 -1.56
C HIS A 74 -12.70 -0.55 -2.95
N VAL A 75 -13.08 0.57 -3.56
CA VAL A 75 -12.52 1.09 -4.82
C VAL A 75 -11.86 2.43 -4.56
N VAL A 76 -10.68 2.65 -5.14
CA VAL A 76 -9.91 3.89 -5.03
C VAL A 76 -9.67 4.44 -6.42
N VAL A 77 -9.82 5.74 -6.58
CA VAL A 77 -9.53 6.49 -7.80
C VAL A 77 -8.47 7.52 -7.46
N TYR A 78 -7.34 7.44 -8.14
CA TYR A 78 -6.28 8.45 -8.07
C TYR A 78 -6.41 9.38 -9.27
N ALA A 79 -6.32 10.67 -9.00
CA ALA A 79 -6.41 11.72 -9.99
C ALA A 79 -5.09 12.49 -10.07
N LYS A 80 -4.87 13.15 -11.21
CA LYS A 80 -3.74 14.09 -11.35
C LYS A 80 -4.24 15.51 -11.08
N GLY A 81 -3.33 16.40 -10.77
CA GLY A 81 -3.63 17.82 -10.67
C GLY A 81 -2.36 18.62 -10.87
N SER A 82 -2.50 19.94 -10.99
CA SER A 82 -1.38 20.85 -11.14
C SER A 82 -0.87 21.26 -9.76
N ARG A 83 0.44 21.39 -9.61
CA ARG A 83 1.04 22.00 -8.41
C ARG A 83 1.72 23.28 -8.83
N ALA A 84 1.39 24.39 -8.16
CA ALA A 84 2.03 25.67 -8.43
C ALA A 84 3.50 25.67 -7.98
N GLU A 85 3.77 25.12 -6.79
CA GLU A 85 5.10 25.08 -6.17
C GLU A 85 5.38 23.74 -5.49
N GLY A 86 5.71 22.73 -6.31
CA GLY A 86 6.10 21.39 -5.81
C GLY A 86 5.17 20.86 -4.72
N ASP A 87 5.73 20.14 -3.76
CA ASP A 87 4.95 19.48 -2.70
C ASP A 87 4.28 20.46 -1.72
N ARG A 88 4.61 21.76 -1.74
CA ARG A 88 4.06 22.79 -0.83
C ARG A 88 2.79 23.46 -1.35
N SER A 89 2.42 23.22 -2.62
CA SER A 89 1.11 23.61 -3.15
C SER A 89 0.17 22.43 -3.19
N PRO A 90 -1.12 22.57 -2.83
CA PRO A 90 -2.10 21.50 -3.00
C PRO A 90 -2.31 21.19 -4.50
N PHE A 91 -3.01 20.10 -4.76
CA PHE A 91 -3.46 19.78 -6.11
C PHE A 91 -4.47 20.83 -6.58
N GLY A 92 -4.12 21.57 -7.62
CA GLY A 92 -5.03 22.38 -8.41
C GLY A 92 -5.81 21.50 -9.39
N TYR A 93 -7.07 21.83 -9.56
CA TYR A 93 -7.94 21.26 -10.58
C TYR A 93 -7.45 21.68 -11.98
N ILE A 94 -7.40 20.71 -12.91
CA ILE A 94 -7.00 20.95 -14.30
C ILE A 94 -8.22 20.89 -15.22
N ASP A 95 -8.85 19.71 -15.28
CA ASP A 95 -9.95 19.39 -16.18
C ASP A 95 -10.67 18.14 -15.66
N GLN A 96 -11.95 17.98 -16.05
CA GLN A 96 -12.86 16.95 -15.56
C GLN A 96 -12.40 15.51 -15.85
N ASP A 97 -11.56 15.35 -16.88
CA ASP A 97 -11.04 14.05 -17.31
C ASP A 97 -9.82 13.59 -16.50
N VAL A 98 -9.16 14.50 -15.79
CA VAL A 98 -7.82 14.31 -15.22
C VAL A 98 -7.79 14.55 -13.72
N SER A 99 -8.58 15.51 -13.25
CA SER A 99 -8.69 15.94 -11.85
C SER A 99 -10.09 15.68 -11.31
N LEU A 100 -10.20 15.63 -9.99
CA LEU A 100 -11.48 15.45 -9.30
C LEU A 100 -11.74 16.67 -8.42
N GLY A 101 -12.57 17.61 -8.89
CA GLY A 101 -13.11 18.70 -8.07
C GLY A 101 -14.36 18.27 -7.31
N ARG A 102 -14.97 19.19 -6.56
CA ARG A 102 -16.22 18.92 -5.84
C ARG A 102 -17.37 18.56 -6.79
N THR A 103 -17.39 19.16 -7.97
CA THR A 103 -18.41 18.93 -9.00
C THR A 103 -18.31 17.52 -9.59
N GLU A 104 -17.10 17.06 -9.91
CA GLU A 104 -16.88 15.70 -10.44
C GLU A 104 -17.20 14.66 -9.38
N ILE A 105 -16.80 14.89 -8.13
CA ILE A 105 -17.13 13.99 -7.02
C ILE A 105 -18.65 13.88 -6.81
N LEU A 106 -19.38 15.00 -6.86
CA LEU A 106 -20.84 14.98 -6.77
C LEU A 106 -21.48 14.22 -7.94
N SER A 107 -20.91 14.36 -9.15
CA SER A 107 -21.36 13.63 -10.34
C SER A 107 -21.14 12.12 -10.20
N ILE A 108 -19.96 11.71 -9.71
CA ILE A 108 -19.61 10.32 -9.42
C ILE A 108 -20.58 9.76 -8.36
N ARG A 109 -20.79 10.48 -7.25
CA ARG A 109 -21.74 10.10 -6.20
C ARG A 109 -23.14 9.88 -6.75
N THR A 110 -23.63 10.79 -7.59
CA THR A 110 -24.95 10.70 -8.21
C THR A 110 -25.06 9.46 -9.11
N ALA A 111 -24.07 9.24 -9.97
CA ALA A 111 -24.04 8.08 -10.86
C ALA A 111 -23.99 6.75 -10.08
N LEU A 112 -23.15 6.66 -9.05
CA LEU A 112 -23.04 5.47 -8.21
C LEU A 112 -24.29 5.24 -7.36
N GLN A 113 -24.89 6.30 -6.81
CA GLN A 113 -26.13 6.19 -6.04
C GLN A 113 -27.28 5.65 -6.91
N ASN A 114 -27.37 6.07 -8.17
CA ASN A 114 -28.35 5.52 -9.12
C ASN A 114 -28.16 4.01 -9.32
N VAL A 115 -26.91 3.55 -9.36
CA VAL A 115 -26.61 2.10 -9.44
C VAL A 115 -27.05 1.39 -8.15
N VAL A 116 -26.67 1.92 -6.97
CA VAL A 116 -27.02 1.32 -5.67
C VAL A 116 -28.55 1.25 -5.47
N ASP A 117 -29.26 2.34 -5.76
CA ASP A 117 -30.72 2.42 -5.65
C ASP A 117 -31.42 1.45 -6.62
N SER A 118 -30.81 1.16 -7.76
CA SER A 118 -31.35 0.17 -8.72
C SER A 118 -31.24 -1.27 -8.21
N GLN A 119 -30.26 -1.55 -7.36
CA GLN A 119 -29.99 -2.88 -6.80
C GLN A 119 -30.85 -3.18 -5.57
N ASP A 120 -31.22 -2.17 -4.79
CA ASP A 120 -32.09 -2.31 -3.60
C ASP A 120 -33.57 -2.06 -3.95
N LYS A 121 -34.33 -3.14 -4.17
CA LYS A 121 -35.76 -3.08 -4.50
C LYS A 121 -36.61 -2.31 -3.46
N ALA A 122 -36.15 -2.19 -2.22
CA ALA A 122 -36.86 -1.49 -1.15
C ALA A 122 -36.50 0.01 -1.05
N LYS A 123 -35.47 0.48 -1.77
CA LYS A 123 -34.94 1.86 -1.67
C LYS A 123 -34.88 2.62 -2.99
N LYS A 124 -35.66 2.20 -3.99
CA LYS A 124 -35.76 2.93 -5.27
C LYS A 124 -36.01 4.42 -5.04
N ASN A 125 -35.16 5.27 -5.62
CA ASN A 125 -35.28 6.72 -5.69
C ASN A 125 -35.02 7.49 -4.38
N LYS A 126 -34.13 7.00 -3.50
CA LYS A 126 -33.68 7.85 -2.39
C LYS A 126 -32.75 8.96 -2.87
N GLY A 127 -31.97 8.69 -3.93
CA GLY A 127 -30.95 9.62 -4.37
C GLY A 127 -29.90 9.86 -3.29
N LEU A 128 -29.09 10.89 -3.48
CA LEU A 128 -28.20 11.37 -2.43
C LEU A 128 -29.01 11.97 -1.29
N SER A 129 -28.46 11.99 -0.09
CA SER A 129 -29.04 12.76 1.01
C SER A 129 -29.03 14.27 0.70
N ASP A 130 -29.79 15.05 1.47
CA ASP A 130 -29.94 16.51 1.27
C ASP A 130 -28.62 17.27 1.25
N ASN A 131 -27.59 16.74 1.92
CA ASN A 131 -26.22 17.29 1.94
C ASN A 131 -25.30 16.70 0.84
N GLY A 132 -25.86 16.06 -0.18
CA GLY A 132 -25.13 15.51 -1.33
C GLY A 132 -24.30 14.28 -1.00
N ARG A 133 -24.65 13.52 0.04
CA ARG A 133 -23.87 12.34 0.48
C ARG A 133 -24.49 11.01 0.02
N PRO A 134 -23.64 9.98 -0.14
CA PRO A 134 -24.08 8.60 -0.31
C PRO A 134 -25.07 8.11 0.74
N VAL A 135 -26.02 7.27 0.33
CA VAL A 135 -26.95 6.58 1.23
C VAL A 135 -26.81 5.06 1.06
N GLY A 136 -26.37 4.39 2.12
CA GLY A 136 -26.18 2.93 2.15
C GLY A 136 -24.80 2.44 1.70
N TRP A 137 -23.93 3.38 1.34
CA TRP A 137 -22.51 3.20 1.06
C TRP A 137 -21.77 4.45 1.56
N GLU A 138 -20.45 4.37 1.67
CA GLU A 138 -19.63 5.50 2.14
C GLU A 138 -18.58 5.87 1.11
N ASP A 139 -18.17 7.13 1.13
CA ASP A 139 -17.01 7.60 0.42
C ASP A 139 -16.18 8.59 1.23
N CYS A 140 -14.97 8.83 0.76
CA CYS A 140 -14.14 9.94 1.20
C CYS A 140 -13.26 10.42 0.05
N PHE A 141 -12.75 11.63 0.16
CA PHE A 141 -11.71 12.11 -0.73
C PHE A 141 -10.67 12.89 0.03
N SER A 142 -9.48 12.99 -0.57
CA SER A 142 -8.37 13.68 0.05
C SER A 142 -7.47 14.37 -0.97
N SER A 143 -6.77 15.38 -0.50
CA SER A 143 -5.60 15.99 -1.16
C SER A 143 -4.49 16.17 -0.12
N PHE A 144 -3.25 16.37 -0.58
CA PHE A 144 -2.11 16.54 0.32
C PHE A 144 -1.06 17.50 -0.19
N LEU A 145 -0.42 18.17 0.76
CA LEU A 145 0.73 19.07 0.57
C LEU A 145 1.63 19.02 1.81
N ASN A 146 2.84 19.56 1.71
CA ASN A 146 3.70 19.83 2.85
C ASN A 146 3.52 21.28 3.29
N ALA A 147 3.40 21.50 4.59
CA ALA A 147 3.31 22.84 5.16
C ALA A 147 4.03 22.88 6.51
N ASP A 148 4.42 24.09 6.90
CA ASP A 148 5.00 24.30 8.22
C ASP A 148 3.88 24.34 9.26
N VAL A 149 3.98 23.44 10.25
CA VAL A 149 3.09 23.42 11.41
C VAL A 149 3.86 24.02 12.58
N SER A 150 3.20 24.90 13.33
CA SER A 150 3.80 25.55 14.49
C SER A 150 2.96 25.33 15.74
N THR A 151 3.61 25.14 16.90
CA THR A 151 2.90 25.16 18.19
C THR A 151 2.43 26.57 18.51
N VAL A 152 1.23 26.72 19.08
CA VAL A 152 0.77 28.03 19.57
C VAL A 152 1.17 28.19 21.03
N SER A 153 1.70 29.36 21.39
CA SER A 153 1.93 29.74 22.79
C SER A 153 1.41 31.14 23.05
N SER A 154 0.73 31.32 24.18
CA SER A 154 0.31 32.63 24.69
C SER A 154 1.47 33.45 25.26
N ASP A 155 2.57 32.78 25.62
CA ASP A 155 3.73 33.42 26.20
C ASP A 155 4.69 33.87 25.09
N ALA A 156 4.90 35.18 24.97
CA ALA A 156 5.77 35.79 23.95
C ALA A 156 7.24 35.31 24.00
N ASN A 157 7.66 34.67 25.10
CA ASN A 157 9.00 34.12 25.28
C ASN A 157 9.08 32.59 25.17
N ALA A 158 7.95 31.90 24.97
CA ALA A 158 7.97 30.47 24.77
C ALA A 158 8.53 30.14 23.38
N MET A 159 9.32 29.07 23.29
CA MET A 159 9.78 28.59 22.00
C MET A 159 8.60 28.05 21.21
N ILE A 160 8.30 28.68 20.07
CA ILE A 160 7.42 28.13 19.06
C ILE A 160 8.19 27.04 18.34
N GLY A 161 7.75 25.80 18.49
CA GLY A 161 8.26 24.68 17.72
C GLY A 161 7.61 24.71 16.33
N THR A 162 8.41 24.91 15.28
CA THR A 162 7.96 24.79 13.89
C THR A 162 8.56 23.55 13.27
N THR A 163 7.77 22.78 12.53
CA THR A 163 8.22 21.59 11.80
C THR A 163 7.41 21.43 10.53
N GLU A 164 8.09 21.12 9.43
CA GLU A 164 7.43 20.74 8.18
C GLU A 164 6.71 19.40 8.38
N ALA A 165 5.42 19.36 8.04
CA ALA A 165 4.60 18.18 8.10
C ALA A 165 3.78 18.03 6.81
N GLN A 166 3.44 16.79 6.48
CA GLN A 166 2.46 16.54 5.44
C GLN A 166 1.06 16.84 5.98
N ILE A 167 0.34 17.72 5.30
CA ILE A 167 -1.05 18.03 5.57
C ILE A 167 -1.90 17.19 4.63
N VAL A 168 -2.77 16.35 5.20
CA VAL A 168 -3.75 15.56 4.45
C VAL A 168 -5.12 16.18 4.69
N ALA A 169 -5.61 16.87 3.68
CA ALA A 169 -6.94 17.46 3.65
C ALA A 169 -7.96 16.38 3.28
N VAL A 170 -8.95 16.13 4.14
CA VAL A 170 -9.92 15.04 3.99
C VAL A 170 -11.36 15.54 4.02
N ASP A 171 -12.25 14.84 3.33
CA ASP A 171 -13.71 15.04 3.36
C ASP A 171 -14.39 13.67 3.22
N GLY A 172 -15.66 13.58 3.62
CA GLY A 172 -16.38 12.32 3.75
C GLY A 172 -15.90 11.47 4.93
N ASN A 173 -16.21 10.17 4.91
CA ASN A 173 -16.01 9.27 6.03
C ASN A 173 -14.63 8.62 5.99
N PHE A 174 -13.57 9.43 6.08
CA PHE A 174 -12.18 8.96 5.89
C PHE A 174 -11.79 7.79 6.81
N LYS A 175 -12.25 7.79 8.06
CA LYS A 175 -12.02 6.69 9.03
C LYS A 175 -12.61 5.34 8.60
N ALA A 176 -13.59 5.33 7.69
CA ALA A 176 -14.17 4.09 7.16
C ALA A 176 -13.18 3.28 6.31
N PHE A 177 -12.15 3.95 5.78
CA PHE A 177 -11.16 3.40 4.86
C PHE A 177 -9.80 3.20 5.51
N HIS A 178 -9.49 4.00 6.53
CA HIS A 178 -8.17 4.06 7.16
C HIS A 178 -8.23 3.55 8.60
N PRO A 179 -7.74 2.33 8.88
CA PRO A 179 -7.78 1.73 10.22
C PRO A 179 -6.69 2.31 11.13
N PHE A 180 -6.95 3.49 11.70
CA PHE A 180 -6.06 4.15 12.65
C PHE A 180 -6.15 3.55 14.06
N GLU A 181 -5.01 3.55 14.78
CA GLU A 181 -4.99 3.38 16.23
C GLU A 181 -5.18 4.76 16.89
N TYR A 182 -6.16 4.89 17.77
CA TYR A 182 -6.45 6.15 18.46
C TYR A 182 -5.65 6.22 19.77
N LEU A 183 -4.71 7.16 19.85
CA LEU A 183 -3.89 7.37 21.05
C LEU A 183 -4.54 8.36 22.02
N SER A 184 -5.20 9.39 21.48
CA SER A 184 -6.03 10.33 22.24
C SER A 184 -7.12 10.93 21.35
N GLY A 185 -8.26 11.29 21.92
CA GLY A 185 -9.36 11.93 21.21
C GLY A 185 -9.99 11.07 20.12
N GLY A 186 -10.42 11.72 19.03
CA GLY A 186 -11.08 11.08 17.89
C GLY A 186 -10.45 11.45 16.55
N PHE A 187 -11.10 11.04 15.46
CA PHE A 187 -10.79 11.56 14.12
C PHE A 187 -11.80 12.63 13.73
N LEU A 188 -11.52 13.36 12.67
CA LEU A 188 -12.42 14.34 12.07
C LEU A 188 -13.78 13.69 11.76
N PRO A 189 -14.90 14.15 12.34
CA PRO A 189 -16.23 13.65 12.02
C PRO A 189 -16.62 14.00 10.58
N GLU A 190 -17.39 13.10 9.97
CA GLU A 190 -17.91 13.30 8.61
C GLU A 190 -18.83 14.52 8.54
N VAL A 191 -19.72 14.71 9.53
CA VAL A 191 -20.52 15.93 9.69
C VAL A 191 -19.66 16.99 10.35
N ILE A 192 -19.26 17.99 9.56
CA ILE A 192 -18.40 19.08 10.00
C ILE A 192 -19.21 20.00 10.92
N VAL A 193 -18.88 20.01 12.20
CA VAL A 193 -19.45 20.94 13.19
C VAL A 193 -18.52 22.14 13.38
N ASP A 194 -17.22 21.92 13.26
CA ASP A 194 -16.17 22.92 13.39
C ASP A 194 -15.09 22.60 12.37
N GLN A 195 -14.76 23.57 11.50
CA GLN A 195 -13.76 23.42 10.44
C GLN A 195 -12.33 23.56 10.95
N ASP A 196 -12.15 24.14 12.14
CA ASP A 196 -10.84 24.49 12.68
C ASP A 196 -10.32 23.37 13.61
N GLN A 197 -10.62 22.13 13.23
CA GLN A 197 -10.14 20.93 13.90
C GLN A 197 -9.01 20.28 13.11
N ILE A 198 -8.04 19.77 13.86
CA ILE A 198 -6.91 19.03 13.32
C ILE A 198 -6.71 17.72 14.08
N VAL A 199 -6.26 16.69 13.37
CA VAL A 199 -5.78 15.44 13.97
C VAL A 199 -4.30 15.32 13.67
N LEU A 200 -3.48 15.02 14.67
CA LEU A 200 -2.05 14.82 14.50
C LEU A 200 -1.73 13.33 14.40
N ASN A 201 -0.69 12.97 13.65
CA ASN A 201 -0.11 11.65 13.82
C ASN A 201 0.80 11.59 15.05
N ASP A 202 1.13 10.37 15.48
CA ASP A 202 1.95 10.12 16.67
C ASP A 202 3.35 10.75 16.57
N VAL A 203 3.94 10.77 15.36
CA VAL A 203 5.23 11.42 15.10
C VAL A 203 5.16 12.93 15.36
N LEU A 204 4.15 13.62 14.81
CA LEU A 204 4.02 15.07 14.94
C LEU A 204 3.66 15.47 16.38
N ALA A 205 2.74 14.74 17.03
CA ALA A 205 2.37 14.96 18.42
C ALA A 205 3.57 14.78 19.37
N TRP A 206 4.35 13.70 19.19
CA TRP A 206 5.54 13.45 20.00
C TRP A 206 6.61 14.52 19.79
N ARG A 207 6.80 15.02 18.57
CA ARG A 207 7.78 16.07 18.27
C ARG A 207 7.47 17.40 18.96
N PHE A 208 6.21 17.81 18.98
CA PHE A 208 5.82 19.10 19.57
C PHE A 208 5.62 19.05 21.07
N PHE A 209 4.98 18.00 21.57
CA PHE A 209 4.47 17.98 22.94
C PHE A 209 5.13 16.90 23.80
N ASN A 210 5.91 15.99 23.20
CA ASN A 210 6.47 14.81 23.87
C ASN A 210 5.41 14.03 24.67
N SER A 211 4.17 14.05 24.17
CA SER A 211 2.96 13.47 24.76
C SER A 211 1.93 13.24 23.66
N TYR A 212 1.02 12.29 23.89
CA TYR A 212 -0.15 12.05 23.03
C TYR A 212 -1.43 12.67 23.62
N ASP A 213 -1.42 13.05 24.89
CA ASP A 213 -2.55 13.72 25.55
C ASP A 213 -2.48 15.23 25.31
N VAL A 214 -2.84 15.62 24.09
CA VAL A 214 -2.71 17.00 23.57
C VAL A 214 -4.03 17.52 22.99
N VAL A 215 -5.13 16.79 23.20
CA VAL A 215 -6.46 17.17 22.72
C VAL A 215 -6.91 18.46 23.39
N GLY A 216 -7.47 19.37 22.62
CA GLY A 216 -7.87 20.71 23.05
C GLY A 216 -6.72 21.73 23.05
N THR A 217 -5.47 21.31 22.82
CA THR A 217 -4.37 22.25 22.56
C THR A 217 -4.40 22.73 21.10
N ARG A 218 -3.59 23.73 20.77
CA ARG A 218 -3.64 24.43 19.48
C ARG A 218 -2.31 24.34 18.73
N VAL A 219 -2.42 24.22 17.42
CA VAL A 219 -1.31 24.35 16.46
C VAL A 219 -1.72 25.32 15.36
N SER A 220 -0.76 25.96 14.71
CA SER A 220 -1.00 26.87 13.60
C SER A 220 -0.47 26.29 12.29
N ILE A 221 -1.25 26.43 11.23
CA ILE A 221 -0.91 26.06 9.85
C ILE A 221 -1.47 27.15 8.95
N PHE A 222 -0.69 27.60 7.95
CA PHE A 222 -1.07 28.70 7.06
C PHE A 222 -1.42 30.00 7.81
N GLY A 223 -0.83 30.22 8.99
CA GLY A 223 -1.14 31.37 9.85
C GLY A 223 -2.48 31.27 10.60
N HIS A 224 -3.24 30.19 10.42
CA HIS A 224 -4.51 29.94 11.10
C HIS A 224 -4.36 28.92 12.23
N GLU A 225 -5.05 29.10 13.36
CA GLU A 225 -5.01 28.18 14.49
C GLU A 225 -6.04 27.05 14.35
N PHE A 226 -5.62 25.83 14.65
CA PHE A 226 -6.47 24.64 14.70
C PHE A 226 -6.43 24.02 16.08
N VAL A 227 -7.60 23.57 16.55
CA VAL A 227 -7.74 22.83 17.82
C VAL A 227 -7.51 21.35 17.56
N ILE A 228 -6.62 20.74 18.32
CA ILE A 228 -6.32 19.31 18.20
C ILE A 228 -7.51 18.50 18.72
N SER A 229 -8.14 17.76 17.83
CA SER A 229 -9.29 16.88 18.10
C SER A 229 -8.89 15.45 18.45
N GLY A 230 -7.67 15.04 18.07
CA GLY A 230 -7.13 13.73 18.39
C GLY A 230 -5.71 13.51 17.89
N VAL A 231 -5.14 12.39 18.36
CA VAL A 231 -3.85 11.85 17.94
C VAL A 231 -4.05 10.42 17.49
N VAL A 232 -3.65 10.14 16.25
CA VAL A 232 -3.74 8.81 15.64
C VAL A 232 -2.37 8.24 15.33
N ARG A 233 -2.26 6.92 15.34
CA ARG A 233 -1.11 6.21 14.81
C ARG A 233 -1.51 5.50 13.52
N GLU A 234 -0.73 5.75 12.47
CA GLU A 234 -0.83 5.02 11.20
C GLU A 234 -0.12 3.67 11.31
N SER A 235 -0.26 2.81 10.29
CA SER A 235 0.37 1.49 10.33
C SER A 235 1.89 1.57 10.53
N SER A 236 2.38 0.86 11.54
CA SER A 236 3.79 0.86 11.95
C SER A 236 4.61 -0.29 11.35
N ASP A 237 4.05 -1.03 10.38
CA ASP A 237 4.77 -2.12 9.72
C ASP A 237 5.91 -1.59 8.84
N SER A 238 6.91 -2.43 8.57
CA SER A 238 8.12 -2.02 7.84
C SER A 238 7.85 -1.42 6.46
N ILE A 239 6.81 -1.86 5.75
CA ILE A 239 6.48 -1.33 4.42
C ILE A 239 5.79 0.02 4.55
N SER A 240 4.88 0.16 5.51
CA SER A 240 4.22 1.43 5.81
C SER A 240 5.23 2.50 6.24
N LYS A 241 6.22 2.15 7.07
CA LYS A 241 7.31 3.08 7.43
C LYS A 241 8.10 3.55 6.21
N THR A 242 8.44 2.61 5.33
CA THR A 242 9.12 2.91 4.05
C THR A 242 8.27 3.80 3.13
N SER A 243 6.94 3.73 3.24
CA SER A 243 6.01 4.57 2.49
C SER A 243 5.79 5.97 3.08
N GLY A 244 6.30 6.24 4.28
CA GLY A 244 6.22 7.54 4.94
C GLY A 244 5.23 7.62 6.10
N THR A 245 4.91 6.53 6.81
CA THR A 245 4.14 6.62 8.08
C THR A 245 4.97 7.20 9.23
N ASP A 246 6.31 7.10 9.19
CA ASP A 246 7.19 7.71 10.19
C ASP A 246 7.44 9.23 9.95
N SER A 247 6.77 9.83 8.96
CA SER A 247 6.86 11.27 8.66
C SER A 247 5.85 12.07 9.50
N PRO A 248 6.16 13.30 9.92
CA PRO A 248 5.17 14.16 10.60
C PRO A 248 3.99 14.43 9.68
N ARG A 249 2.77 14.22 10.20
CA ARG A 249 1.54 14.40 9.44
C ARG A 249 0.43 14.97 10.30
N ALA A 250 -0.40 15.79 9.67
CA ALA A 250 -1.66 16.25 10.24
C ALA A 250 -2.80 16.06 9.24
N TYR A 251 -4.01 15.89 9.76
CA TYR A 251 -5.24 15.77 8.99
C TYR A 251 -6.15 16.94 9.32
N ILE A 252 -6.64 17.62 8.29
CA ILE A 252 -7.59 18.74 8.39
C ILE A 252 -8.75 18.49 7.43
N TYR A 253 -9.84 19.24 7.57
CA TYR A 253 -10.90 19.19 6.56
C TYR A 253 -10.45 19.77 5.22
N PHE A 254 -10.94 19.19 4.13
CA PHE A 254 -10.71 19.72 2.79
C PHE A 254 -11.22 21.15 2.62
N SER A 255 -12.37 21.46 3.24
CA SER A 255 -12.90 22.83 3.27
C SER A 255 -11.99 23.81 4.01
N ALA A 256 -11.24 23.36 5.02
CA ALA A 256 -10.27 24.21 5.72
C ALA A 256 -9.06 24.51 4.82
N LEU A 257 -8.60 23.51 4.04
CA LEU A 257 -7.56 23.74 3.05
C LEU A 257 -7.99 24.76 1.99
N GLU A 258 -9.19 24.61 1.43
CA GLU A 258 -9.76 25.57 0.45
C GLU A 258 -9.85 26.99 1.01
N LYS A 259 -10.14 27.12 2.31
CA LYS A 259 -10.34 28.41 2.97
C LYS A 259 -9.05 29.11 3.35
N TYR A 260 -8.07 28.37 3.87
CA TYR A 260 -6.88 28.95 4.51
C TYR A 260 -5.61 28.87 3.66
N TYR A 261 -5.59 28.07 2.60
CA TYR A 261 -4.45 28.03 1.70
C TYR A 261 -4.45 29.24 0.76
N VAL A 262 -3.39 30.05 0.82
CA VAL A 262 -3.14 31.15 -0.11
C VAL A 262 -1.90 30.83 -0.93
N PRO A 263 -1.98 30.77 -2.27
CA PRO A 263 -0.81 30.57 -3.13
C PRO A 263 0.23 31.68 -2.98
N ALA A 264 1.53 31.35 -3.05
CA ALA A 264 2.63 32.32 -2.93
C ALA A 264 2.58 33.46 -3.98
N ASP A 265 2.04 33.20 -5.17
CA ASP A 265 1.90 34.21 -6.24
C ASP A 265 0.82 35.28 -5.92
N GLN A 266 0.02 35.07 -4.86
CA GLN A 266 -1.01 36.00 -4.38
C GLN A 266 -0.61 36.68 -3.05
N SER A 267 0.54 36.34 -2.45
CA SER A 267 0.95 36.94 -1.17
C SER A 267 1.53 38.36 -1.29
N ASP A 268 1.65 38.91 -2.50
CA ASP A 268 2.25 40.24 -2.77
C ASP A 268 1.23 41.40 -2.82
N THR A 269 -0.06 41.12 -2.61
CA THR A 269 -1.04 42.17 -2.30
C THR A 269 -1.05 42.40 -0.80
N GLY A 270 -0.35 43.46 -0.37
CA GLY A 270 -0.12 43.81 1.03
C GLY A 270 -1.37 43.82 1.91
N ASP A 271 -1.14 43.49 3.18
CA ASP A 271 -2.07 43.60 4.32
C ASP A 271 -3.47 43.02 4.07
N LEU A 272 -3.56 41.70 3.95
CA LEU A 272 -4.82 40.97 4.12
C LEU A 272 -5.07 40.77 5.61
N GLU A 273 -5.72 41.76 6.24
CA GLU A 273 -6.48 41.53 7.47
C GLU A 273 -7.47 40.38 7.24
N SER A 274 -7.70 39.58 8.29
CA SER A 274 -8.67 38.50 8.34
C SER A 274 -9.95 38.89 7.59
N VAL A 275 -10.24 38.18 6.51
CA VAL A 275 -11.49 38.35 5.74
C VAL A 275 -12.64 37.92 6.64
N GLU A 276 -13.12 38.85 7.46
CA GLU A 276 -14.51 38.84 7.91
C GLU A 276 -15.40 38.97 6.68
N SER A 277 -16.46 38.18 6.68
CA SER A 277 -17.44 38.06 5.60
C SER A 277 -17.89 39.42 5.06
N VAL A 278 -17.46 39.74 3.83
CA VAL A 278 -18.04 40.82 3.05
C VAL A 278 -18.33 40.30 1.65
N GLU A 279 -19.62 40.20 1.35
CA GLU A 279 -20.14 40.14 -0.01
C GLU A 279 -19.52 41.28 -0.82
N SER A 280 -18.55 40.96 -1.69
CA SER A 280 -18.03 41.92 -2.65
C SER A 280 -17.72 41.24 -3.98
N ASP A 281 -18.26 41.87 -5.02
CA ASP A 281 -18.55 41.36 -6.36
C ASP A 281 -17.31 41.32 -7.28
N ALA A 282 -16.15 40.96 -6.73
CA ALA A 282 -14.91 40.74 -7.47
C ALA A 282 -14.09 39.65 -6.78
N ALA A 283 -14.62 38.42 -6.80
CA ALA A 283 -13.90 37.25 -6.30
C ALA A 283 -12.63 37.05 -7.13
N VAL A 284 -11.46 37.28 -6.52
CA VAL A 284 -10.24 36.61 -6.95
C VAL A 284 -10.54 35.13 -6.80
N ILE A 285 -10.78 34.45 -7.92
CA ILE A 285 -11.10 33.02 -7.94
C ILE A 285 -9.84 32.30 -7.47
N ALA A 286 -9.81 31.87 -6.21
CA ALA A 286 -8.82 30.92 -5.75
C ALA A 286 -8.85 29.71 -6.69
N PRO A 287 -7.70 29.17 -7.11
CA PRO A 287 -7.68 28.02 -8.01
C PRO A 287 -8.48 26.88 -7.37
N GLU A 288 -9.45 26.34 -8.11
CA GLU A 288 -10.26 25.21 -7.63
C GLU A 288 -9.31 24.06 -7.24
N LEU A 289 -9.47 23.54 -6.02
CA LEU A 289 -8.63 22.46 -5.53
C LEU A 289 -9.14 21.11 -6.01
N GLY A 290 -8.21 20.28 -6.48
CA GLY A 290 -8.47 18.90 -6.84
C GLY A 290 -8.20 17.93 -5.68
N ALA A 291 -9.03 16.91 -5.57
CA ALA A 291 -8.72 15.72 -4.79
C ALA A 291 -7.69 14.86 -5.55
N CYS A 292 -6.65 14.41 -4.85
CA CYS A 292 -5.69 13.47 -5.41
C CYS A 292 -6.20 12.02 -5.34
N CYS A 293 -7.09 11.74 -4.38
CA CYS A 293 -7.58 10.39 -4.08
C CYS A 293 -9.05 10.47 -3.70
N TYR A 294 -9.87 9.64 -4.35
CA TYR A 294 -11.28 9.40 -4.03
C TYR A 294 -11.44 7.92 -3.69
N GLU A 295 -12.09 7.59 -2.58
CA GLU A 295 -12.27 6.23 -2.08
C GLU A 295 -13.76 5.97 -1.84
N ALA A 296 -14.25 4.81 -2.27
CA ALA A 296 -15.65 4.43 -2.14
C ALA A 296 -15.78 2.98 -1.65
N MET A 297 -16.69 2.78 -0.68
CA MET A 297 -17.03 1.48 -0.11
C MET A 297 -18.42 1.06 -0.60
N LEU A 298 -18.48 0.43 -1.77
CA LEU A 298 -19.73 0.12 -2.45
C LEU A 298 -20.27 -1.27 -2.07
N PRO A 299 -21.59 -1.44 -1.91
CA PRO A 299 -22.20 -2.76 -1.83
C PRO A 299 -21.99 -3.52 -3.14
N GLU A 300 -21.73 -4.81 -3.03
CA GLU A 300 -21.40 -5.68 -4.15
C GLU A 300 -22.21 -6.99 -4.02
N LEU A 301 -23.34 -7.06 -4.73
CA LEU A 301 -24.12 -8.31 -4.85
C LEU A 301 -23.47 -9.30 -5.81
N VAL A 302 -22.73 -8.79 -6.80
CA VAL A 302 -22.06 -9.58 -7.84
C VAL A 302 -20.59 -9.16 -7.90
N ASN A 303 -19.70 -10.15 -7.77
CA ASN A 303 -18.25 -9.93 -7.70
C ASN A 303 -17.72 -9.08 -8.88
N ASN A 304 -17.00 -8.01 -8.53
CA ASN A 304 -16.35 -7.03 -9.40
C ASN A 304 -17.28 -6.11 -10.21
N VAL A 305 -18.59 -6.10 -9.96
CA VAL A 305 -19.49 -5.16 -10.64
C VAL A 305 -19.23 -3.73 -10.17
N SER A 306 -18.99 -3.51 -8.87
CA SER A 306 -18.74 -2.18 -8.30
C SER A 306 -17.54 -1.46 -8.94
N VAL A 307 -16.51 -2.20 -9.39
CA VAL A 307 -15.34 -1.60 -10.07
C VAL A 307 -15.72 -1.10 -11.46
N THR A 308 -16.59 -1.84 -12.16
CA THR A 308 -17.13 -1.41 -13.46
C THR A 308 -18.04 -0.20 -13.28
N ASP A 309 -18.89 -0.20 -12.25
CA ASP A 309 -19.78 0.91 -11.95
C ASP A 309 -19.00 2.21 -11.69
N VAL A 310 -17.92 2.14 -10.89
CA VAL A 310 -17.02 3.29 -10.69
C VAL A 310 -16.44 3.76 -12.00
N LYS A 311 -15.90 2.86 -12.83
CA LYS A 311 -15.32 3.24 -14.13
C LYS A 311 -16.33 3.90 -15.06
N THR A 312 -17.60 3.48 -15.01
CA THR A 312 -18.68 4.10 -15.79
C THR A 312 -19.12 5.43 -15.21
N ALA A 313 -19.03 5.62 -13.90
CA ALA A 313 -19.34 6.88 -13.23
C ALA A 313 -18.26 7.96 -13.43
N LEU A 314 -17.02 7.57 -13.76
CA LEU A 314 -15.92 8.50 -14.01
C LEU A 314 -16.06 9.23 -15.37
N PRO A 315 -15.82 10.55 -15.43
CA PRO A 315 -15.87 11.31 -16.68
C PRO A 315 -14.88 10.75 -17.72
N ASN A 316 -15.39 10.43 -18.92
CA ASN A 316 -14.60 10.01 -20.08
C ASN A 316 -13.55 8.91 -19.80
N TYR A 317 -13.83 8.00 -18.86
CA TYR A 317 -12.87 6.99 -18.44
C TYR A 317 -12.49 6.03 -19.58
N ASN A 318 -11.19 5.89 -19.79
CA ASN A 318 -10.61 4.93 -20.74
C ASN A 318 -9.64 3.99 -20.02
N ALA A 319 -9.90 2.69 -20.07
CA ALA A 319 -9.04 1.69 -19.43
C ALA A 319 -7.68 1.49 -20.13
N ALA A 320 -7.57 1.84 -21.41
CA ALA A 320 -6.33 1.70 -22.18
C ALA A 320 -5.35 2.85 -21.94
N ASP A 321 -5.87 4.04 -21.62
CA ASP A 321 -5.12 5.25 -21.29
C ASP A 321 -5.82 5.97 -20.13
N PRO A 322 -5.65 5.46 -18.89
CA PRO A 322 -6.39 5.97 -17.74
C PRO A 322 -5.81 7.32 -17.29
N LYS A 323 -6.50 8.40 -17.65
CA LYS A 323 -6.27 9.74 -17.07
C LYS A 323 -6.57 9.78 -15.56
N LEU A 324 -7.47 8.91 -15.11
CA LEU A 324 -7.77 8.61 -13.71
C LEU A 324 -7.42 7.15 -13.41
N TYR A 325 -6.58 6.90 -12.41
CA TYR A 325 -6.10 5.56 -12.09
C TYR A 325 -7.01 4.87 -11.06
N VAL A 326 -7.73 3.83 -11.50
CA VAL A 326 -8.65 3.07 -10.65
C VAL A 326 -7.97 1.83 -10.11
N MET A 327 -7.97 1.69 -8.78
CA MET A 327 -7.42 0.56 -8.05
C MET A 327 -8.47 -0.03 -7.10
N THR A 328 -8.33 -1.32 -6.79
CA THR A 328 -9.20 -2.00 -5.82
C THR A 328 -8.34 -2.61 -4.71
N PRO A 329 -8.24 -1.97 -3.52
CA PRO A 329 -7.53 -2.54 -2.38
C PRO A 329 -8.08 -3.92 -1.97
N THR A 330 -9.40 -4.12 -2.07
CA THR A 330 -10.05 -5.40 -1.70
C THR A 330 -9.50 -6.58 -2.50
N GLY A 331 -8.82 -7.47 -1.78
CA GLY A 331 -8.23 -8.69 -2.35
C GLY A 331 -7.13 -8.43 -3.38
N SER A 332 -6.56 -7.21 -3.42
CA SER A 332 -5.43 -6.83 -4.29
C SER A 332 -4.20 -7.71 -4.09
N LEU A 333 -4.00 -8.21 -2.87
CA LEU A 333 -2.82 -8.98 -2.48
C LEU A 333 -2.90 -10.48 -2.86
N ASN A 334 -4.00 -10.94 -3.47
CA ASN A 334 -4.11 -12.31 -3.97
C ASN A 334 -3.07 -12.59 -5.06
N VAL A 335 -2.47 -13.78 -5.05
CA VAL A 335 -1.41 -14.21 -5.98
C VAL A 335 -1.72 -13.88 -7.45
N TYR A 336 -2.94 -14.18 -7.91
CA TYR A 336 -3.36 -13.88 -9.28
C TYR A 336 -3.39 -12.37 -9.58
N LYS A 337 -3.90 -11.54 -8.66
CA LYS A 337 -3.97 -10.09 -8.86
C LYS A 337 -2.59 -9.46 -8.78
N VAL A 338 -1.73 -9.90 -7.86
CA VAL A 338 -0.31 -9.48 -7.79
C VAL A 338 0.42 -9.82 -9.08
N TRP A 339 0.24 -11.05 -9.59
CA TRP A 339 0.84 -11.45 -10.87
C TRP A 339 0.37 -10.57 -12.02
N LYS A 340 -0.94 -10.35 -12.15
CA LYS A 340 -1.53 -9.49 -13.19
C LYS A 340 -1.08 -8.03 -13.07
N TYR A 341 -0.87 -7.53 -11.86
CA TYR A 341 -0.36 -6.18 -11.63
C TYR A 341 1.10 -6.03 -12.07
N MET A 342 1.93 -7.06 -11.88
CA MET A 342 3.36 -6.98 -12.18
C MET A 342 3.73 -7.44 -13.60
N VAL A 343 2.85 -8.17 -14.28
CA VAL A 343 3.09 -8.75 -15.60
C VAL A 343 2.10 -8.18 -16.62
N PRO A 344 2.56 -7.58 -17.73
CA PRO A 344 3.97 -7.45 -18.15
C PRO A 344 4.77 -6.42 -17.33
N ILE A 345 6.06 -6.73 -17.13
CA ILE A 345 6.96 -5.91 -16.30
C ILE A 345 7.05 -4.50 -16.86
N GLY A 346 6.86 -3.50 -15.99
CA GLY A 346 6.93 -2.08 -16.32
C GLY A 346 5.71 -1.50 -17.01
N ALA A 347 4.68 -2.30 -17.34
CA ALA A 347 3.45 -1.74 -17.90
C ALA A 347 2.67 -0.94 -16.85
N THR A 348 2.57 -1.46 -15.62
CA THR A 348 1.88 -0.75 -14.54
C THR A 348 2.65 0.49 -14.10
N ASP A 349 3.99 0.43 -14.05
CA ASP A 349 4.82 1.60 -13.75
C ASP A 349 4.59 2.74 -14.76
N LYS A 350 4.41 2.40 -16.05
CA LYS A 350 4.02 3.37 -17.08
C LYS A 350 2.59 3.89 -16.91
N MET A 351 1.66 3.05 -16.48
CA MET A 351 0.26 3.46 -16.26
C MET A 351 0.13 4.42 -15.08
N ILE A 352 0.91 4.20 -14.02
CA ILE A 352 0.88 5.06 -12.83
C ILE A 352 1.82 6.27 -12.96
N ASP A 353 2.49 6.42 -14.10
CA ASP A 353 3.39 7.54 -14.33
C ASP A 353 2.62 8.88 -14.32
N GLY A 354 3.18 9.84 -13.60
CA GLY A 354 2.56 11.14 -13.35
C GLY A 354 1.38 11.13 -12.37
N PHE A 355 1.11 10.04 -11.65
CA PHE A 355 0.23 10.06 -10.47
C PHE A 355 1.07 10.16 -9.21
N GLU A 356 0.66 11.03 -8.28
CA GLU A 356 1.27 11.05 -6.95
C GLU A 356 0.38 10.30 -5.97
N PHE A 357 0.98 9.35 -5.29
CA PHE A 357 0.26 8.52 -4.34
C PHE A 357 0.43 9.04 -2.91
N PRO A 358 -0.65 9.09 -2.13
CA PRO A 358 -0.55 9.27 -0.69
C PRO A 358 0.18 8.08 -0.07
N TYR A 359 0.62 8.22 1.19
CA TYR A 359 1.45 7.21 1.85
C TYR A 359 0.79 5.82 1.85
N TRP A 360 -0.53 5.71 2.05
CA TRP A 360 -1.23 4.43 2.05
C TRP A 360 -1.25 3.76 0.68
N GLY A 361 -1.40 4.55 -0.39
CA GLY A 361 -1.32 4.09 -1.78
C GLY A 361 0.09 3.61 -2.14
N LYS A 362 1.12 4.38 -1.77
CA LYS A 362 2.54 3.98 -1.92
C LYS A 362 2.82 2.67 -1.20
N ALA A 363 2.34 2.53 0.04
CA ALA A 363 2.52 1.33 0.84
C ALA A 363 1.90 0.09 0.18
N LEU A 364 0.71 0.23 -0.43
CA LEU A 364 0.05 -0.87 -1.12
C LEU A 364 0.85 -1.32 -2.36
N GLN A 365 1.32 -0.37 -3.17
CA GLN A 365 2.14 -0.68 -4.34
C GLN A 365 3.48 -1.35 -3.96
N LEU A 366 4.14 -0.83 -2.91
CA LEU A 366 5.34 -1.46 -2.36
C LEU A 366 5.04 -2.89 -1.89
N THR A 367 3.94 -3.10 -1.17
CA THR A 367 3.53 -4.43 -0.71
C THR A 367 3.34 -5.38 -1.90
N ILE A 368 2.62 -4.96 -2.95
CA ILE A 368 2.42 -5.78 -4.16
C ILE A 368 3.76 -6.19 -4.78
N ARG A 369 4.71 -5.24 -4.90
CA ARG A 369 6.04 -5.52 -5.44
C ARG A 369 6.82 -6.54 -4.60
N HIS A 370 6.78 -6.41 -3.28
CA HIS A 370 7.43 -7.39 -2.38
C HIS A 370 6.76 -8.78 -2.45
N LEU A 371 5.43 -8.83 -2.50
CA LEU A 371 4.69 -10.09 -2.66
C LEU A 371 5.00 -10.78 -4.00
N PHE A 372 5.23 -10.02 -5.07
CA PHE A 372 5.62 -10.60 -6.35
C PHE A 372 6.98 -11.29 -6.28
N VAL A 373 7.95 -10.70 -5.56
CA VAL A 373 9.24 -11.37 -5.30
C VAL A 373 9.02 -12.66 -4.50
N ASP A 374 8.12 -12.66 -3.51
CA ASP A 374 7.76 -13.88 -2.77
C ASP A 374 7.16 -14.97 -3.64
N ILE A 375 6.26 -14.59 -4.55
CA ILE A 375 5.66 -15.52 -5.52
C ILE A 375 6.75 -16.13 -6.41
N ILE A 376 7.71 -15.33 -6.88
CA ILE A 376 8.85 -15.82 -7.67
C ILE A 376 9.74 -16.75 -6.85
N LEU A 377 10.02 -16.44 -5.58
CA LEU A 377 10.82 -17.29 -4.70
C LEU A 377 10.17 -18.65 -4.48
N VAL A 378 8.85 -18.68 -4.25
CA VAL A 378 8.08 -19.92 -4.12
C VAL A 378 8.12 -20.70 -5.43
N ALA A 379 7.90 -20.04 -6.58
CA ALA A 379 7.95 -20.70 -7.89
C ALA A 379 9.34 -21.30 -8.19
N ALA A 380 10.42 -20.56 -7.90
CA ALA A 380 11.80 -21.05 -8.03
C ALA A 380 12.06 -22.25 -7.10
N GLY A 381 11.56 -22.19 -5.87
CA GLY A 381 11.61 -23.29 -4.92
C GLY A 381 10.88 -24.54 -5.44
N LEU A 382 9.70 -24.40 -6.04
CA LEU A 382 8.95 -25.51 -6.64
C LEU A 382 9.70 -26.13 -7.84
N VAL A 383 10.35 -25.31 -8.68
CA VAL A 383 11.19 -25.80 -9.79
C VAL A 383 12.38 -26.58 -9.24
N LEU A 384 13.07 -26.06 -8.23
CA LEU A 384 14.18 -26.77 -7.57
C LEU A 384 13.74 -28.06 -6.90
N LEU A 385 12.55 -28.08 -6.30
CA LEU A 385 11.95 -29.27 -5.72
C LEU A 385 11.72 -30.34 -6.79
N PHE A 386 11.15 -29.96 -7.93
CA PHE A 386 10.96 -30.87 -9.07
C PHE A 386 12.30 -31.43 -9.59
N ILE A 387 13.30 -30.57 -9.81
CA ILE A 387 14.64 -30.99 -10.24
C ILE A 387 15.29 -31.92 -9.20
N GLY A 388 15.15 -31.62 -7.92
CA GLY A 388 15.64 -32.43 -6.81
C GLY A 388 15.00 -33.83 -6.77
N ILE A 389 13.68 -33.91 -6.96
CA ILE A 389 12.95 -35.19 -7.02
C ILE A 389 13.39 -36.01 -8.24
N VAL A 390 13.41 -35.40 -9.43
CA VAL A 390 13.81 -36.09 -10.66
C VAL A 390 15.24 -36.62 -10.55
N THR A 391 16.18 -35.81 -10.05
CA THR A 391 17.58 -36.24 -9.87
C THR A 391 17.71 -37.35 -8.82
N ALA A 392 16.94 -37.32 -7.73
CA ALA A 392 16.89 -38.39 -6.75
C ALA A 392 16.36 -39.71 -7.35
N VAL A 393 15.26 -39.65 -8.10
CA VAL A 393 14.65 -40.83 -8.76
C VAL A 393 15.61 -41.44 -9.79
N LEU A 394 16.21 -40.62 -10.66
CA LEU A 394 17.16 -41.10 -11.66
C LEU A 394 18.39 -41.76 -11.02
N ARG A 395 18.89 -41.22 -9.91
CA ARG A 395 19.98 -41.84 -9.14
C ARG A 395 19.55 -43.14 -8.47
N GLY A 396 18.36 -43.19 -7.86
CA GLY A 396 17.81 -44.40 -7.27
C GLY A 396 17.71 -45.54 -8.28
N LYS A 397 17.23 -45.24 -9.49
CA LYS A 397 17.18 -46.21 -10.60
C LYS A 397 18.57 -46.69 -11.04
N LYS A 398 19.58 -45.80 -11.09
CA LYS A 398 20.96 -46.17 -11.44
C LYS A 398 21.60 -47.07 -10.38
N PHE A 399 21.38 -46.79 -9.09
CA PHE A 399 21.87 -47.63 -7.99
C PHE A 399 21.20 -49.01 -7.99
N ALA A 400 19.89 -49.07 -8.20
CA ALA A 400 19.17 -50.34 -8.35
C ALA A 400 19.68 -51.17 -9.54
N LYS A 401 19.93 -50.54 -10.69
CA LYS A 401 20.49 -51.22 -11.87
C LYS A 401 21.90 -51.76 -11.63
N ASN A 402 22.75 -51.04 -10.89
CA ASN A 402 24.11 -51.50 -10.60
C ASN A 402 24.14 -52.67 -9.61
N ASN A 403 23.21 -52.75 -8.65
CA ASN A 403 23.17 -53.84 -7.66
C ASN A 403 22.53 -55.14 -8.18
N ILE A 404 21.91 -55.13 -9.36
CA ILE A 404 21.31 -56.32 -10.00
C ILE A 404 22.33 -57.07 -10.88
N VAL A 405 23.48 -56.45 -11.22
CA VAL A 405 24.45 -56.99 -12.19
C VAL A 405 25.56 -57.83 -11.54
N ASP A 406 25.65 -57.90 -10.22
CA ASP A 406 26.59 -58.79 -9.53
C ASP A 406 25.89 -60.07 -9.04
N PRO A 407 25.88 -61.18 -9.81
CA PRO A 407 25.49 -62.47 -9.25
C PRO A 407 26.51 -62.91 -8.18
N PRO A 408 26.10 -63.66 -7.15
CA PRO A 408 27.03 -64.15 -6.14
C PRO A 408 28.12 -65.00 -6.82
N ALA A 409 29.38 -64.69 -6.51
CA ALA A 409 30.53 -65.44 -6.97
C ALA A 409 30.32 -66.92 -6.66
N LYS A 410 30.43 -67.78 -7.69
CA LYS A 410 30.48 -69.23 -7.50
C LYS A 410 31.68 -69.53 -6.60
N THR A 411 31.42 -70.06 -5.41
CA THR A 411 32.42 -70.78 -4.62
C THR A 411 32.91 -71.95 -5.47
N GLU A 412 34.17 -71.89 -5.89
CA GLU A 412 34.87 -73.05 -6.44
C GLU A 412 34.97 -74.09 -5.33
N GLU A 413 34.21 -75.18 -5.47
CA GLU A 413 34.43 -76.41 -4.72
C GLU A 413 35.77 -76.99 -5.16
N GLY A 414 36.70 -77.13 -4.21
CA GLY A 414 37.95 -77.85 -4.40
C GLY A 414 37.67 -79.33 -4.62
N ASP A 415 38.02 -79.80 -5.81
CA ASP A 415 38.05 -81.20 -6.19
C ASP A 415 39.33 -81.84 -5.65
N GLU A 416 39.27 -82.42 -4.45
CA GLU A 416 40.26 -83.39 -3.97
C GLU A 416 39.87 -84.78 -4.49
N GLY A 417 40.53 -85.22 -5.58
CA GLY A 417 40.50 -86.59 -6.08
C GLY A 417 41.78 -87.37 -5.71
N PRO A 418 41.71 -88.68 -5.44
CA PRO A 418 42.70 -89.41 -4.64
C PRO A 418 43.81 -90.09 -5.45
N ASN A 419 45.06 -89.94 -4.98
CA ASN A 419 46.06 -90.99 -4.68
C ASN A 419 47.46 -90.40 -4.54
#